data_AF-A0A6F8XVN4-F1
#
_entry.id   AF-A0A6F8XVN4-F1
#
_cell.length_a   1.000
_cell.length_b   1.000
_cell.length_c   1.000
_cell.angle_alpha   90.00
_cell.angle_beta   90.00
_cell.angle_gamma   90.00
#
_symmetry.space_group_name_H-M   'P 1'
#
loop_
_entity.id
_entity.type
_entity.pdbx_description
1 polymer ?
#
loop_
_entity_poly.entity_id
_entity_poly.type
_entity_poly.pdbx_seq_one_letter_code
_entity_poly.pdbx_strand_id
1 'polypeptide(L)'
;MDDAHDHPDFQVTNPWYIVSVERLDAETVDLVMRKVAVSSGLDQLAYRETEIDALWSLVHMAVRAGRPGADHALALLWTAHDAVGEGDVNLALTALAQLKDMENLEEVGVPGAVPTSMH
;
A
#
# COMPACT_ATOMS: atom_id res chain seq x y z
N MET A 1 -14.10 -31.25 -22.21
CA MET A 1 -12.72 -31.72 -22.38
C MET A 1 -11.92 -30.50 -22.73
N ASP A 2 -11.12 -30.10 -21.75
CA ASP A 2 -9.86 -29.36 -21.82
C ASP A 2 -9.87 -27.95 -22.42
N ASP A 3 -9.13 -26.98 -21.91
CA ASP A 3 -8.56 -26.64 -20.60
C ASP A 3 -7.77 -25.35 -20.90
N ALA A 4 -7.68 -24.45 -19.92
CA ALA A 4 -6.75 -23.29 -19.89
C ALA A 4 -6.94 -22.24 -21.01
N HIS A 5 -7.21 -20.97 -20.69
CA HIS A 5 -6.22 -20.09 -20.08
C HIS A 5 -6.89 -19.11 -19.12
N ASP A 6 -7.16 -19.58 -17.91
CA ASP A 6 -7.18 -18.69 -16.75
C ASP A 6 -5.73 -18.58 -16.28
N HIS A 7 -5.03 -17.54 -16.75
CA HIS A 7 -3.70 -17.20 -16.25
C HIS A 7 -3.87 -16.19 -15.12
N PRO A 8 -3.80 -16.60 -13.84
CA PRO A 8 -3.93 -15.68 -12.70
C PRO A 8 -2.76 -14.68 -12.59
N ASP A 9 -1.74 -14.78 -13.44
CA ASP A 9 -0.52 -13.96 -13.34
C ASP A 9 -0.59 -12.63 -14.11
N PHE A 10 -1.61 -12.41 -14.96
CA PHE A 10 -1.66 -11.23 -15.84
C PHE A 10 -2.12 -9.93 -15.17
N GLN A 11 -2.61 -9.98 -13.92
CA GLN A 11 -3.09 -8.78 -13.21
C GLN A 11 -2.01 -8.09 -12.37
N VAL A 12 -0.96 -8.81 -11.96
CA VAL A 12 0.08 -8.28 -11.05
C VAL A 12 1.07 -7.35 -11.78
N THR A 13 1.21 -7.50 -13.10
CA THR A 13 2.22 -6.81 -13.93
C THR A 13 1.67 -5.75 -14.88
N ASN A 14 0.37 -5.42 -14.82
CA ASN A 14 -0.15 -4.31 -15.61
C ASN A 14 0.07 -2.97 -14.89
N PRO A 15 0.95 -2.08 -15.37
CA PRO A 15 1.25 -0.81 -14.73
C PRO A 15 0.11 0.22 -14.84
N TRP A 16 -1.02 -0.12 -15.47
CA TRP A 16 -2.23 0.71 -15.53
C TRP A 16 -3.33 0.22 -14.58
N TYR A 17 -3.12 -0.90 -13.90
CA TYR A 17 -4.03 -1.34 -12.86
C TYR A 17 -3.88 -0.41 -11.65
N ILE A 18 -5.00 0.07 -11.09
CA ILE A 18 -5.05 0.88 -9.86
C ILE A 18 -5.47 -0.03 -8.71
N VAL A 19 -4.77 0.02 -7.56
CA VAL A 19 -5.17 -0.72 -6.35
C VAL A 19 -6.41 -0.02 -5.77
N SER A 20 -7.51 -0.75 -5.59
CA SER A 20 -8.61 -0.28 -4.73
C SER A 20 -8.16 -0.44 -3.28
N VAL A 21 -7.76 0.65 -2.64
CA VAL A 21 -7.29 0.65 -1.25
C VAL A 21 -8.50 0.82 -0.33
N GLU A 22 -9.09 -0.30 0.07
CA GLU A 22 -10.21 -0.33 1.04
C GLU A 22 -9.75 -0.67 2.46
N ARG A 23 -8.57 -1.28 2.58
CA ARG A 23 -7.96 -1.76 3.83
C ARG A 23 -6.48 -1.43 3.85
N LEU A 24 -5.93 -1.30 5.05
CA LEU A 24 -4.50 -1.18 5.26
C LEU A 24 -4.02 -2.47 5.94
N ASP A 25 -3.44 -3.35 5.14
CA ASP A 25 -2.85 -4.62 5.56
C ASP A 25 -1.59 -4.93 4.75
N ALA A 26 -0.85 -5.96 5.16
CA ALA A 26 0.44 -6.29 4.55
C ALA A 26 0.28 -6.71 3.07
N GLU A 27 -0.84 -7.30 2.69
CA GLU A 27 -1.14 -7.69 1.31
C GLU A 27 -1.35 -6.47 0.41
N THR A 28 -2.12 -5.50 0.88
CA THR A 28 -2.36 -4.23 0.16
C THR A 28 -1.06 -3.45 -0.02
N VAL A 29 -0.21 -3.38 1.01
CA VAL A 29 1.10 -2.71 0.92
C VAL A 29 2.01 -3.43 -0.07
N ASP A 30 2.05 -4.77 -0.04
CA ASP A 30 2.84 -5.59 -0.96
C ASP A 30 2.41 -5.42 -2.44
N LEU A 31 1.11 -5.27 -2.68
CA LEU A 31 0.57 -4.94 -4.00
C LEU A 31 1.05 -3.57 -4.50
N VAL A 32 1.02 -2.54 -3.66
CA VAL A 32 1.52 -1.20 -4.00
C VAL A 32 3.04 -1.25 -4.26
N MET A 33 3.81 -1.96 -3.43
CA MET A 33 5.25 -2.17 -3.63
C MET A 33 5.58 -2.77 -4.99
N ARG A 34 4.90 -3.87 -5.39
CA ARG A 34 5.13 -4.51 -6.69
C ARG A 34 4.94 -3.54 -7.86
N LYS A 35 3.95 -2.66 -7.77
CA LYS A 35 3.67 -1.68 -8.83
C LYS A 35 4.69 -0.56 -8.87
N VAL A 36 5.13 -0.07 -7.72
CA VAL A 36 6.23 0.91 -7.62
C VAL A 36 7.49 0.33 -8.25
N ALA A 37 7.83 -0.93 -7.97
CA ALA A 37 9.04 -1.58 -8.47
C ALA A 37 9.12 -1.72 -10.00
N VAL A 38 7.97 -1.83 -10.70
CA VAL A 38 7.93 -2.02 -12.15
C VAL A 38 7.63 -0.73 -12.94
N SER A 39 7.43 0.39 -12.25
CA SER A 39 7.12 1.68 -12.87
C SER A 39 8.40 2.44 -13.21
N SER A 40 8.59 2.82 -14.48
CA SER A 40 9.79 3.54 -14.95
C SER A 40 9.50 4.82 -15.72
N GLY A 41 8.24 5.12 -16.01
CA GLY A 41 7.82 6.37 -16.66
C GLY A 41 7.24 7.38 -15.66
N LEU A 42 7.47 8.68 -15.91
CA LEU A 42 6.92 9.79 -15.10
C LEU A 42 5.39 9.70 -14.92
N ASP A 43 4.66 9.39 -15.99
CA ASP A 43 3.20 9.21 -15.92
C ASP A 43 2.81 8.06 -14.99
N GLN A 44 3.60 6.98 -14.98
CA GLN A 44 3.35 5.83 -14.10
C GLN A 44 3.63 6.18 -12.64
N LEU A 45 4.67 6.98 -12.36
CA LEU A 45 5.00 7.45 -11.00
C LEU A 45 3.86 8.29 -10.40
N ALA A 46 3.22 9.17 -11.18
CA ALA A 46 2.06 9.95 -10.72
C ALA A 46 0.88 9.05 -10.29
N TYR A 47 0.63 7.95 -10.99
CA TYR A 47 -0.37 6.95 -10.55
C TYR A 47 0.05 6.22 -9.28
N ARG A 48 1.35 6.00 -9.05
CA ARG A 48 1.85 5.36 -7.82
C ARG A 48 1.76 6.29 -6.61
N GLU A 49 2.04 7.57 -6.80
CA GLU A 49 1.84 8.61 -5.79
C GLU A 49 0.38 8.61 -5.32
N THR A 50 -0.58 8.49 -6.25
CA THR A 50 -2.01 8.41 -5.91
C THR A 50 -2.36 7.16 -5.06
N GLU A 51 -1.73 6.00 -5.31
CA GLU A 51 -1.96 4.80 -4.49
C GLU A 51 -1.37 4.95 -3.08
N ILE A 52 -0.21 5.61 -2.96
CA ILE A 52 0.40 5.95 -1.66
C ILE A 52 -0.46 6.98 -0.91
N ASP A 53 -1.03 7.97 -1.59
CA ASP A 53 -1.97 8.96 -1.03
C ASP A 53 -3.25 8.31 -0.48
N ALA A 54 -3.73 7.24 -1.12
CA ALA A 54 -4.88 6.48 -0.63
C ALA A 54 -4.55 5.78 0.70
N LEU A 55 -3.39 5.12 0.79
CA LEU A 55 -2.89 4.54 2.04
C LEU A 55 -2.72 5.62 3.12
N TRP A 56 -2.16 6.77 2.74
CA TRP A 56 -1.97 7.91 3.64
C TRP A 56 -3.30 8.37 4.21
N SER A 57 -4.33 8.53 3.37
CA SER A 57 -5.67 8.93 3.81
C SER A 57 -6.25 7.98 4.87
N LEU A 58 -6.06 6.66 4.70
CA LEU A 58 -6.48 5.66 5.71
C LEU A 58 -5.71 5.83 7.03
N VAL A 59 -4.39 5.94 6.97
CA VAL A 59 -3.55 6.12 8.16
C VAL A 59 -3.87 7.44 8.87
N HIS A 60 -4.15 8.50 8.12
CA HIS A 60 -4.49 9.80 8.68
C HIS A 60 -5.79 9.75 9.49
N MET A 61 -6.76 8.92 9.09
CA MET A 61 -7.96 8.64 9.88
C MET A 61 -7.64 7.83 11.15
N ALA A 62 -6.72 6.88 11.07
CA ALA A 62 -6.29 6.07 12.21
C ALA A 62 -5.50 6.86 13.26
N VAL A 63 -4.64 7.79 12.83
CA VAL A 63 -3.98 8.77 13.72
C VAL A 63 -5.02 9.57 14.48
N ARG A 64 -6.04 10.10 13.79
CA ARG A 64 -7.14 10.84 14.45
C ARG A 64 -7.95 9.99 15.42
N ALA A 65 -8.03 8.68 15.20
CA ALA A 65 -8.68 7.73 16.08
C ALA A 65 -7.77 7.23 17.23
N GLY A 66 -6.51 7.67 17.30
CA GLY A 66 -5.56 7.27 18.33
C GLY A 66 -5.10 5.82 18.23
N ARG A 67 -5.07 5.25 17.02
CA ARG A 67 -4.63 3.87 16.81
C ARG A 67 -3.12 3.74 17.08
N PRO A 68 -2.69 2.74 17.88
CA PRO A 68 -1.27 2.50 18.12
C PRO A 68 -0.51 2.30 16.81
N GLY A 69 0.69 2.88 16.70
CA GLY A 69 1.54 2.75 15.50
C GLY A 69 1.12 3.60 14.30
N ALA A 70 -0.05 4.27 14.32
CA ALA A 70 -0.53 5.05 13.18
C ALA A 70 0.39 6.23 12.83
N ASP A 71 0.98 6.91 13.81
CA ASP A 71 1.94 8.00 13.57
C ASP A 71 3.22 7.49 12.87
N HIS A 72 3.65 6.28 13.20
CA HIS A 72 4.82 5.65 12.57
C HIS A 72 4.50 5.26 11.12
N ALA A 73 3.33 4.63 10.90
CA ALA A 73 2.86 4.33 9.55
C ALA A 73 2.72 5.60 8.69
N LEU A 74 2.28 6.71 9.29
CA LEU A 74 2.14 8.00 8.61
C LEU A 74 3.49 8.54 8.13
N ALA A 75 4.52 8.45 8.98
CA ALA A 75 5.88 8.87 8.63
C ALA A 75 6.49 8.01 7.51
N LEU A 76 6.23 6.70 7.51
CA LEU A 76 6.67 5.81 6.43
C LEU A 76 5.98 6.14 5.11
N LEU A 77 4.69 6.43 5.12
CA LEU A 77 3.94 6.82 3.92
C LEU A 77 4.38 8.20 3.39
N TRP A 78 4.67 9.16 4.27
CA TRP A 78 5.30 10.42 3.88
C TRP A 78 6.62 10.17 3.14
N THR A 79 7.48 9.33 3.72
CA THR A 79 8.78 8.98 3.12
C THR A 79 8.60 8.32 1.75
N ALA A 80 7.65 7.39 1.63
CA ALA A 80 7.36 6.73 0.36
C ALA A 80 6.83 7.69 -0.71
N HIS A 81 5.93 8.60 -0.34
CA HIS A 81 5.37 9.62 -1.24
C HIS A 81 6.47 10.54 -1.79
N ASP A 82 7.26 11.14 -0.92
CA ASP A 82 8.34 12.08 -1.29
C ASP A 82 9.35 11.39 -2.23
N ALA A 83 9.74 10.16 -1.88
CA ALA A 83 10.64 9.36 -2.69
C ALA A 83 10.08 9.03 -4.08
N VAL A 84 8.78 8.75 -4.22
CA VAL A 84 8.15 8.56 -5.54
C VAL A 84 8.13 9.86 -6.34
N GLY A 85 7.81 10.99 -5.72
CA GLY A 85 7.81 12.31 -6.37
C GLY A 85 9.20 12.75 -6.85
N GLU A 86 10.25 12.36 -6.12
CA GLU A 86 11.66 12.61 -6.49
C GLU A 86 12.24 11.56 -7.46
N GLY A 87 11.53 10.46 -7.70
CA GLY A 87 11.99 9.34 -8.52
C GLY A 87 12.98 8.39 -7.82
N ASP A 88 13.14 8.48 -6.50
CA ASP A 88 13.92 7.52 -5.70
C ASP A 88 13.07 6.28 -5.35
N VAL A 89 12.96 5.40 -6.34
CA VAL A 89 12.19 4.14 -6.22
C VAL A 89 12.72 3.25 -5.09
N ASN A 90 14.03 3.26 -4.81
CA ASN A 90 14.60 2.39 -3.78
C ASN A 90 14.21 2.84 -2.37
N LEU A 91 14.24 4.15 -2.11
CA LEU A 91 13.78 4.71 -0.84
C LEU A 91 12.28 4.45 -0.65
N ALA A 92 11.48 4.64 -1.69
CA ALA A 92 10.04 4.37 -1.65
C ALA A 92 9.75 2.90 -1.28
N LEU A 93 10.41 1.95 -1.95
CA LEU A 93 10.26 0.52 -1.65
C LEU A 93 10.73 0.16 -0.24
N THR A 94 11.80 0.80 0.26
CA THR A 94 12.31 0.57 1.61
C THR A 94 11.29 1.01 2.67
N ALA A 95 10.70 2.19 2.50
CA ALA A 95 9.68 2.71 3.41
C ALA A 95 8.41 1.85 3.40
N LEU A 96 7.95 1.42 2.22
CA LEU A 96 6.80 0.53 2.10
C LEU A 96 7.08 -0.88 2.67
N ALA A 97 8.29 -1.40 2.57
CA ALA A 97 8.66 -2.66 3.21
C ALA A 97 8.58 -2.56 4.74
N GLN A 98 9.10 -1.46 5.32
CA GLN A 98 8.97 -1.21 6.76
C GLN A 98 7.51 -1.09 7.19
N LEU A 99 6.67 -0.44 6.37
CA LEU A 99 5.24 -0.33 6.63
C LEU A 99 4.57 -1.72 6.65
N LYS A 100 4.90 -2.56 5.67
CA LYS A 100 4.38 -3.93 5.55
C LYS A 100 4.71 -4.79 6.77
N ASP A 101 5.91 -4.64 7.33
CA ASP A 101 6.40 -5.45 8.44
C ASP A 101 5.94 -4.96 9.83
N MET A 102 5.07 -3.94 9.90
CA MET A 102 4.52 -3.44 11.17
C MET A 102 3.53 -4.43 11.80
N GLU A 103 3.77 -4.78 13.07
CA GLU A 103 2.99 -5.77 13.84
C GLU A 103 1.49 -5.43 13.94
N ASN A 104 1.13 -4.14 13.97
CA ASN A 104 -0.25 -3.67 14.15
C ASN A 104 -0.82 -2.97 12.90
N LEU A 105 -0.31 -3.25 11.71
CA LEU A 105 -0.70 -2.54 10.48
C LEU A 105 -2.22 -2.58 10.25
N GLU A 106 -2.88 -3.71 10.52
CA GLU A 106 -4.34 -3.83 10.37
C GLU A 106 -5.12 -2.99 11.38
N GLU A 107 -4.56 -2.73 12.56
CA GLU A 107 -5.17 -1.84 13.56
C GLU A 107 -5.08 -0.36 13.16
N VAL A 108 -4.14 -0.05 12.25
CA VAL A 108 -4.01 1.25 11.59
C VAL A 108 -5.01 1.38 10.42
N GLY A 109 -5.66 0.30 9.97
CA GLY A 109 -6.63 0.31 8.87
C GLY A 109 -8.10 0.33 9.29
N VAL A 110 -8.87 1.27 8.74
CA VAL A 110 -10.35 1.41 8.77
C VAL A 110 -11.03 1.51 10.15
N PRO A 111 -11.76 2.62 10.45
CA PRO A 111 -12.70 2.66 11.56
C PRO A 111 -13.93 1.78 11.25
N GLY A 112 -13.94 0.54 11.72
CA GLY A 112 -15.11 -0.35 11.60
C GLY A 112 -14.81 -1.85 11.58
N ALA A 113 -13.57 -2.27 11.39
CA ALA A 113 -13.18 -3.67 11.55
C ALA A 113 -13.13 -4.00 13.04
N VAL A 114 -14.24 -4.52 13.57
CA VAL A 114 -14.28 -5.12 14.90
C VAL A 114 -13.30 -6.30 14.88
N PRO A 115 -12.32 -6.38 15.80
CA PRO A 115 -11.54 -7.61 15.93
C PRO A 115 -12.52 -8.70 16.33
N THR A 116 -12.69 -9.71 15.49
CA THR A 116 -13.38 -10.94 15.88
C THR A 116 -12.49 -11.62 16.91
N SER A 117 -12.65 -11.26 18.19
CA SER A 117 -12.19 -12.10 19.29
C SER A 117 -12.85 -13.46 19.10
N MET A 118 -12.04 -14.48 18.79
CA MET A 118 -12.44 -15.87 19.03
C MET A 118 -11.68 -16.37 20.26
N HIS A 119 -12.51 -16.76 21.22
CA HIS A 119 -12.22 -17.46 22.46
C HIS A 119 -11.42 -18.75 22.26
#